data_AF-A0A9Q9C1T9-F1
#
_entry.id   AF-A0A9Q9C1T9-F1
#
_cell.length_a   1.000
_cell.length_b   1.000
_cell.length_c   1.000
_cell.angle_alpha   90.00
_cell.angle_beta   90.00
_cell.angle_gamma   90.00
#
_symmetry.space_group_name_H-M   'P 1'
#
loop_
_entity.id
_entity.type
_entity.pdbx_description
1 polymer ?
#
loop_
_entity_poly.entity_id
_entity_poly.type
_entity_poly.pdbx_seq_one_letter_code
_entity_poly.pdbx_strand_id
1 'polypeptide(L)'
;MNLSINLPELDQTDEHTKEHRAALGCWDIIHICAAPISMVLPSIICLLLKENIIRYSIFSKLAIVLPLLYSGIHYLILFNKNRTEQSEPPHTALYSLRNITLFLLFATSFIFIILLSVGRDDKIKGLEPLLSLVLLPLLVLLAYMSSTSCSFTRSNFQYTTTGTVDILLDLLILLSTLAPIAGMVSDVNFIVWTIYFITALPVLILIRSWREKYLPSAKYNGPAKPWRVAIPIIIFLIAIITYIILGICVITHIQRKTQKS
;
A
#
# COMPACT_ATOMS: atom_id res chain seq x y z
N MET A 1 2.04 27.20 60.82
CA MET A 1 2.15 26.02 59.94
C MET A 1 1.89 26.53 58.53
N ASN A 2 2.95 26.90 57.81
CA ASN A 2 2.85 27.58 56.51
C ASN A 2 2.95 26.53 55.39
N LEU A 3 1.89 26.43 54.60
CA LEU A 3 1.84 25.55 53.43
C LEU A 3 2.36 26.34 52.21
N SER A 4 3.65 26.22 51.91
CA SER A 4 4.23 26.76 50.67
C SER A 4 3.94 25.79 49.53
N ILE A 5 2.97 26.13 48.68
CA ILE A 5 2.72 25.43 47.42
C ILE A 5 3.74 25.94 46.40
N ASN A 6 4.77 25.14 46.14
CA ASN A 6 5.68 25.37 45.01
C ASN A 6 4.97 24.98 43.72
N LEU A 7 4.46 25.98 43.00
CA LEU A 7 4.10 25.85 41.59
C LEU A 7 5.41 25.88 40.78
N PRO A 8 5.77 24.84 40.02
CA PRO A 8 6.87 24.96 39.07
C PRO A 8 6.44 25.87 37.91
N GLU A 9 7.28 26.87 37.64
CA GLU A 9 7.27 27.77 36.48
C GLU A 9 6.99 27.00 35.19
N LEU A 10 5.86 27.33 34.57
CA LEU A 10 5.47 26.90 33.24
C LEU A 10 5.86 28.00 32.26
N ASP A 11 7.15 28.19 31.99
CA ASP A 11 7.55 29.15 30.96
C ASP A 11 8.95 28.83 30.41
N GLN A 12 9.00 28.06 29.31
CA GLN A 12 10.10 28.00 28.31
C GLN A 12 9.96 26.87 27.27
N THR A 13 8.87 26.10 27.26
CA THR A 13 8.68 24.99 26.28
C THR A 13 7.93 25.41 25.00
N ASP A 14 7.58 26.68 24.83
CA ASP A 14 6.60 27.10 23.82
C ASP A 14 7.20 27.62 22.50
N GLU A 15 8.51 27.93 22.45
CA GLU A 15 9.19 28.33 21.19
C GLU A 15 9.70 27.12 20.39
N HIS A 16 10.35 26.14 21.03
CA HIS A 16 10.82 24.93 20.35
C HIS A 16 9.67 24.04 19.83
N THR A 17 8.52 24.08 20.50
CA THR A 17 7.32 23.32 20.09
C THR A 17 6.60 23.97 18.90
N LYS A 18 6.75 25.30 18.72
CA LYS A 18 6.19 26.03 17.57
C LYS A 18 7.02 25.84 16.30
N GLU A 19 8.34 25.75 16.43
CA GLU A 19 9.23 25.48 15.29
C GLU A 19 9.07 24.04 14.76
N HIS A 20 8.87 23.06 15.65
CA HIS A 20 8.54 21.68 15.29
C HIS A 20 7.13 21.54 14.68
N ARG A 21 6.19 22.46 15.00
CA ARG A 21 4.86 22.54 14.34
C ARG A 21 4.89 23.25 12.99
N ALA A 22 5.81 24.18 12.74
CA ALA A 22 5.92 24.87 11.45
C ALA A 22 6.61 23.99 10.39
N ALA A 23 7.51 23.11 10.83
CA ALA A 23 8.01 21.98 10.04
C ALA A 23 7.08 20.75 10.08
N LEU A 24 5.75 20.97 10.17
CA LEU A 24 4.72 20.06 9.62
C LEU A 24 4.82 19.98 8.06
N GLY A 25 6.01 20.22 7.50
CA GLY A 25 6.74 19.25 6.72
C GLY A 25 5.93 18.60 5.61
N CYS A 26 6.01 19.16 4.41
CA CYS A 26 5.57 18.60 3.13
C CYS A 26 5.62 17.05 3.05
N TRP A 27 6.65 16.44 3.66
CA TRP A 27 6.81 14.99 3.81
C TRP A 27 5.63 14.25 4.46
N ASP A 28 4.98 14.81 5.49
CA ASP A 28 3.82 14.21 6.14
C ASP A 28 2.62 14.15 5.19
N ILE A 29 2.38 15.25 4.47
CA ILE A 29 1.31 15.33 3.47
C ILE A 29 1.58 14.36 2.33
N ILE A 30 2.83 14.29 1.86
CA ILE A 30 3.25 13.32 0.84
C ILE A 30 2.97 11.89 1.34
N HIS A 31 3.34 11.55 2.57
CA HIS A 31 3.13 10.21 3.11
C HIS A 31 1.64 9.84 3.21
N ILE A 32 0.80 10.79 3.62
CA ILE A 32 -0.66 10.61 3.72
C ILE A 32 -1.29 10.43 2.33
N CYS A 33 -0.84 11.20 1.35
CA CYS A 33 -1.46 11.25 0.01
C CYS A 33 -0.85 10.25 -0.98
N ALA A 34 0.33 9.70 -0.71
CA ALA A 34 1.08 8.88 -1.68
C ALA A 34 0.33 7.61 -2.10
N ALA A 35 -0.27 6.87 -1.17
CA ALA A 35 -1.08 5.68 -1.50
C ALA A 35 -2.33 6.06 -2.31
N PRO A 36 -3.20 6.98 -1.82
CA PRO A 36 -4.38 7.43 -2.56
C PRO A 36 -4.06 7.91 -3.98
N ILE A 37 -3.04 8.75 -4.16
CA ILE A 37 -2.62 9.25 -5.47
C ILE A 37 -2.14 8.10 -6.37
N SER A 38 -1.32 7.19 -5.83
CA SER A 38 -0.83 6.02 -6.55
C SER A 38 -1.95 5.05 -6.97
N MET A 39 -3.13 5.12 -6.37
CA MET A 39 -4.29 4.31 -6.75
C MET A 39 -5.23 5.00 -7.74
N VAL A 40 -5.50 6.28 -7.49
CA VAL A 40 -6.47 7.06 -8.29
C VAL A 40 -5.87 7.48 -9.63
N LEU A 41 -4.61 7.91 -9.65
CA LEU A 41 -3.98 8.46 -10.84
C LEU A 41 -3.96 7.48 -12.03
N PRO A 42 -3.57 6.20 -11.88
CA PRO A 42 -3.63 5.22 -12.96
C PRO A 42 -5.04 5.05 -13.53
N SER A 43 -6.03 5.09 -12.64
CA SER A 43 -7.43 4.93 -13.00
C SER A 43 -7.95 6.12 -13.80
N ILE A 44 -7.66 7.35 -13.36
CA ILE A 44 -8.01 8.57 -14.09
C ILE A 44 -7.34 8.56 -15.47
N ILE A 45 -6.04 8.26 -15.54
CA ILE A 45 -5.31 8.22 -16.81
C ILE A 45 -5.93 7.17 -17.74
N CYS A 46 -6.26 5.98 -17.24
CA CYS A 46 -6.92 4.94 -18.03
C CYS A 46 -8.27 5.40 -18.60
N LEU A 47 -9.08 6.12 -17.81
CA LEU A 47 -10.36 6.66 -18.28
C LEU A 47 -10.17 7.74 -19.34
N LEU A 48 -9.22 8.67 -19.13
CA LEU A 48 -8.92 9.76 -20.08
C LEU A 48 -8.34 9.24 -21.40
N LEU A 49 -7.53 8.17 -21.35
CA LEU A 49 -7.01 7.50 -22.54
C LEU A 49 -8.13 6.82 -23.34
N LYS A 50 -9.10 6.20 -22.66
CA LYS A 50 -10.24 5.54 -23.30
C LYS A 50 -11.11 6.53 -24.08
N GLU A 51 -11.28 7.74 -23.57
CA GLU A 51 -12.06 8.81 -24.23
C GLU A 51 -11.29 9.53 -25.35
N ASN A 52 -10.07 9.09 -25.68
CA ASN A 52 -9.16 9.73 -26.66
C ASN A 52 -8.85 11.21 -26.35
N ILE A 53 -9.11 11.68 -25.13
CA ILE A 53 -8.89 13.08 -24.74
C ILE A 53 -7.40 13.39 -24.67
N ILE A 54 -6.58 12.40 -24.31
CA ILE A 54 -5.14 12.55 -24.10
C ILE A 54 -4.42 11.54 -24.99
N ARG A 55 -3.61 12.01 -25.95
CA ARG A 55 -2.87 11.15 -26.91
C ARG A 55 -1.41 10.89 -26.53
N TYR A 56 -0.98 11.30 -25.34
CA TYR A 56 0.43 11.24 -24.93
C TYR A 56 0.80 9.90 -24.30
N SER A 57 1.78 9.21 -24.88
CA SER A 57 2.35 7.93 -24.40
C SER A 57 2.97 8.03 -23.00
N ILE A 58 3.42 9.22 -22.59
CA ILE A 58 4.07 9.43 -21.29
C ILE A 58 3.10 9.21 -20.12
N PHE A 59 1.85 9.65 -20.23
CA PHE A 59 0.88 9.47 -19.14
C PHE A 59 0.51 8.00 -18.93
N SER A 60 0.37 7.22 -20.02
CA SER A 60 0.13 5.77 -19.93
C SER A 60 1.25 5.07 -19.17
N LYS A 61 2.51 5.43 -19.46
CA LYS A 61 3.67 4.89 -18.73
C LYS A 61 3.66 5.32 -17.26
N LEU A 62 3.34 6.58 -16.97
CA LEU A 62 3.25 7.07 -15.60
C LEU A 62 2.18 6.33 -14.79
N ALA A 63 1.03 6.04 -15.40
CA ALA A 63 -0.05 5.26 -14.79
C ALA A 63 0.41 3.86 -14.34
N ILE A 64 1.35 3.26 -15.06
CA ILE A 64 1.89 1.93 -14.74
C ILE A 64 3.06 2.03 -13.75
N VAL A 65 3.96 2.99 -13.94
CA VAL A 65 5.20 3.09 -13.16
C VAL A 65 4.90 3.55 -11.74
N LEU A 66 4.02 4.53 -11.54
CA LEU A 66 3.80 5.13 -10.23
C LEU A 66 3.31 4.13 -9.15
N PRO A 67 2.32 3.27 -9.41
CA PRO A 67 1.83 2.30 -8.42
C PRO A 67 2.87 1.23 -8.08
N LEU A 68 3.62 0.77 -9.08
CA LEU A 68 4.69 -0.20 -8.91
C LEU A 68 5.85 0.40 -8.13
N LEU A 69 6.20 1.66 -8.41
CA LEU A 69 7.26 2.37 -7.71
C LEU A 69 6.89 2.59 -6.24
N TYR A 70 5.65 3.05 -5.97
CA TYR A 70 5.14 3.19 -4.61
C TYR A 70 5.24 1.87 -3.84
N SER A 71 4.74 0.78 -4.44
CA SER A 71 4.72 -0.55 -3.83
C SER A 71 6.13 -1.05 -3.55
N GLY A 72 7.02 -0.97 -4.54
CA GLY A 72 8.41 -1.38 -4.42
C GLY A 72 9.15 -0.62 -3.32
N ILE A 73 9.05 0.71 -3.29
CA ILE A 73 9.68 1.54 -2.25
C ILE A 73 9.18 1.14 -0.85
N HIS A 74 7.87 0.91 -0.67
CA HIS A 74 7.32 0.52 0.63
C HIS A 74 7.82 -0.87 1.07
N TYR A 75 7.89 -1.85 0.17
CA TYR A 75 8.48 -3.15 0.49
C TYR A 75 9.96 -3.05 0.85
N LEU A 76 10.72 -2.18 0.18
CA LEU A 76 12.13 -1.92 0.51
C LEU A 76 12.28 -1.27 1.89
N ILE A 77 11.45 -0.29 2.22
CA ILE A 77 11.45 0.37 3.54
C ILE A 77 11.15 -0.66 4.64
N LEU A 78 10.13 -1.50 4.44
CA LEU A 78 9.77 -2.58 5.37
C LEU A 78 10.91 -3.60 5.53
N PHE A 79 11.54 -4.00 4.43
CA PHE A 79 12.70 -4.88 4.46
C PHE A 79 13.86 -4.27 5.25
N ASN A 80 14.19 -3.00 4.99
CA ASN A 80 15.30 -2.33 5.65
C ASN A 80 15.05 -2.14 7.15
N LYS A 81 13.84 -1.71 7.53
CA LYS A 81 13.43 -1.56 8.93
C LYS A 81 13.53 -2.90 9.68
N ASN A 82 13.07 -3.99 9.06
CA ASN A 82 13.17 -5.31 9.68
C ASN A 82 14.62 -5.74 9.86
N ARG A 83 15.49 -5.43 8.89
CA ARG A 83 16.91 -5.79 8.92
C ARG A 83 17.68 -5.04 10.01
N THR A 84 17.37 -3.77 10.27
CA THR A 84 18.13 -2.95 11.23
C THR A 84 17.84 -3.28 12.70
N GLU A 85 16.73 -3.95 13.03
CA GLU A 85 16.38 -4.38 14.40
C GLU A 85 17.21 -5.59 14.92
N GLN A 86 18.40 -5.84 14.37
CA GLN A 86 19.17 -7.08 14.49
C GLN A 86 20.23 -7.04 15.61
N SER A 87 19.81 -6.94 16.88
CA SER A 87 20.76 -6.88 18.01
C SER A 87 21.19 -8.22 18.62
N GLU A 88 20.36 -9.29 18.72
CA GLU A 88 20.78 -10.54 19.44
C GLU A 88 20.05 -11.83 18.99
N PRO A 89 20.64 -13.05 18.90
CA PRO A 89 20.04 -14.27 18.30
C PRO A 89 18.92 -14.93 19.17
N PRO A 90 18.05 -15.85 18.65
CA PRO A 90 18.18 -16.65 17.43
C PRO A 90 17.16 -16.33 16.32
N HIS A 91 17.48 -16.82 15.12
CA HIS A 91 16.72 -16.65 13.87
C HIS A 91 15.53 -17.61 13.81
N THR A 92 14.30 -17.11 13.88
CA THR A 92 13.10 -17.89 13.56
C THR A 92 12.95 -17.99 12.03
N ALA A 93 12.61 -19.17 11.50
CA ALA A 93 12.41 -19.40 10.07
C ALA A 93 11.41 -18.41 9.43
N LEU A 94 10.38 -18.03 10.20
CA LEU A 94 9.37 -17.04 9.80
C LEU A 94 9.96 -15.64 9.53
N TYR A 95 10.95 -15.22 10.31
CA TYR A 95 11.61 -13.92 10.11
C TYR A 95 12.40 -13.91 8.79
N SER A 96 13.16 -14.97 8.53
CA SER A 96 13.92 -15.13 7.29
C SER A 96 12.99 -15.19 6.07
N LEU A 97 11.96 -16.03 6.14
CA LEU A 97 10.94 -16.17 5.09
C LEU A 97 10.31 -14.81 4.76
N ARG A 98 9.87 -14.06 5.77
CA ARG A 98 9.27 -12.74 5.61
C ARG A 98 10.21 -11.75 4.92
N ASN A 99 11.47 -11.66 5.34
CA ASN A 99 12.43 -10.74 4.74
C ASN A 99 12.75 -11.12 3.29
N ILE A 100 12.87 -12.42 2.99
CA ILE A 100 13.00 -12.91 1.62
C ILE A 100 11.78 -12.52 0.80
N THR A 101 10.57 -12.73 1.31
CA THR A 101 9.33 -12.34 0.63
C THR A 101 9.27 -10.85 0.35
N LEU A 102 9.57 -9.99 1.33
CA LEU A 102 9.59 -8.53 1.14
C LEU A 102 10.60 -8.11 0.07
N PHE A 103 11.80 -8.70 0.08
CA PHE A 103 12.82 -8.44 -0.92
C PHE A 103 12.39 -8.90 -2.32
N LEU A 104 11.75 -10.08 -2.42
CA LEU A 104 11.21 -10.58 -3.68
C LEU A 104 10.11 -9.66 -4.21
N LEU A 105 9.16 -9.23 -3.38
CA LEU A 105 8.09 -8.29 -3.79
C LEU A 105 8.68 -6.95 -4.28
N PHE A 106 9.71 -6.43 -3.61
CA PHE A 106 10.47 -5.28 -4.08
C PHE A 106 11.10 -5.53 -5.45
N ALA A 107 11.91 -6.58 -5.60
CA ALA A 107 12.60 -6.88 -6.85
C ALA A 107 11.61 -7.09 -8.01
N THR A 108 10.53 -7.82 -7.75
CA THR A 108 9.45 -8.06 -8.71
C THR A 108 8.77 -6.76 -9.15
N SER A 109 8.55 -5.79 -8.24
CA SER A 109 8.01 -4.47 -8.60
C SER A 109 8.87 -3.78 -9.65
N PHE A 110 10.20 -3.76 -9.45
CA PHE A 110 11.14 -3.13 -10.38
C PHE A 110 11.27 -3.88 -11.70
N ILE A 111 11.25 -5.21 -11.66
CA ILE A 111 11.22 -6.03 -12.89
C ILE A 111 9.98 -5.69 -13.71
N PHE A 112 8.79 -5.56 -13.09
CA PHE A 112 7.58 -5.16 -13.81
C PHE A 112 7.67 -3.75 -14.38
N ILE A 113 8.26 -2.80 -13.67
CA ILE A 113 8.51 -1.45 -14.21
C ILE A 113 9.33 -1.54 -15.51
N ILE A 114 10.43 -2.30 -15.50
CA ILE A 114 11.30 -2.46 -16.67
C ILE A 114 10.54 -3.14 -17.82
N LEU A 115 9.88 -4.28 -17.55
CA LEU A 115 9.15 -5.04 -18.54
C LEU A 115 8.04 -4.23 -19.21
N LEU A 116 7.25 -3.51 -18.42
CA LEU A 116 6.14 -2.71 -18.90
C LEU A 116 6.60 -1.41 -19.58
N SER A 117 7.75 -0.84 -19.18
CA SER A 117 8.31 0.35 -19.82
C SER A 117 8.93 0.08 -21.19
N VAL A 118 9.47 -1.14 -21.41
CA VAL A 118 10.05 -1.58 -22.69
C VAL A 118 8.98 -2.04 -23.68
N GLY A 119 7.77 -2.37 -23.21
CA GLY A 119 6.63 -2.71 -24.06
C GLY A 119 6.21 -1.55 -24.99
N ARG A 120 5.94 -1.84 -26.26
CA ARG A 120 5.44 -0.86 -27.24
C ARG A 120 3.93 -0.64 -27.01
N ASP A 121 3.53 0.64 -26.89
CA ASP A 121 2.19 1.10 -26.46
C ASP A 121 1.01 0.59 -27.31
N ASP A 122 1.24 0.15 -28.55
CA ASP A 122 0.17 0.00 -29.55
C ASP A 122 -0.84 -1.13 -29.24
N LYS A 123 -0.54 -2.05 -28.32
CA LYS A 123 -1.34 -3.28 -28.09
C LYS A 123 -1.60 -3.65 -26.61
N ILE A 124 -1.31 -2.78 -25.64
CA ILE A 124 -1.70 -3.02 -24.22
C ILE A 124 -3.20 -2.73 -23.99
N LYS A 125 -3.86 -2.08 -24.95
CA LYS A 125 -5.28 -1.68 -24.97
C LYS A 125 -6.31 -2.71 -24.48
N GLY A 126 -6.05 -4.02 -24.62
CA GLY A 126 -6.95 -5.07 -24.15
C GLY A 126 -6.81 -5.42 -22.67
N LEU A 127 -5.64 -5.18 -22.09
CA LEU A 127 -5.30 -5.53 -20.70
C LEU A 127 -5.21 -4.29 -19.78
N GLU A 128 -5.13 -3.09 -20.38
CA GLU A 128 -5.12 -1.79 -19.69
C GLU A 128 -6.19 -1.65 -18.59
N PRO A 129 -7.47 -2.02 -18.78
CA PRO A 129 -8.47 -1.85 -17.74
C PRO A 129 -8.20 -2.76 -16.53
N LEU A 130 -7.83 -4.02 -16.75
CA LEU A 130 -7.51 -4.95 -15.68
C LEU A 130 -6.26 -4.51 -14.91
N LEU A 131 -5.23 -4.09 -15.65
CA LEU A 131 -3.98 -3.65 -15.07
C LEU A 131 -4.17 -2.36 -14.25
N SER A 132 -4.73 -1.32 -14.87
CA SER A 132 -4.80 0.03 -14.32
C SER A 132 -5.91 0.22 -13.29
N LEU A 133 -7.03 -0.50 -13.41
CA LEU A 133 -8.19 -0.30 -12.53
C LEU A 133 -8.26 -1.29 -11.37
N VAL A 134 -7.62 -2.45 -11.48
CA VAL A 134 -7.71 -3.53 -10.48
C VAL A 134 -6.34 -3.89 -9.92
N LEU A 135 -5.42 -4.38 -10.75
CA LEU A 135 -4.15 -4.94 -10.27
C LEU A 135 -3.23 -3.88 -9.65
N LEU A 136 -3.02 -2.75 -10.33
CA LEU A 136 -2.11 -1.70 -9.85
C LEU A 136 -2.62 -1.03 -8.54
N PRO A 137 -3.91 -0.65 -8.41
CA PRO A 137 -4.42 -0.15 -7.13
C PRO A 137 -4.35 -1.20 -6.01
N LEU A 138 -4.55 -2.48 -6.33
CA LEU A 138 -4.44 -3.56 -5.34
C LEU A 138 -3.01 -3.73 -4.83
N LEU A 139 -1.99 -3.60 -5.69
CA LEU A 139 -0.58 -3.64 -5.28
C LEU A 139 -0.23 -2.51 -4.31
N VAL A 140 -0.68 -1.28 -4.62
CA VAL A 140 -0.48 -0.11 -3.76
C VAL A 140 -1.15 -0.33 -2.40
N LEU A 141 -2.37 -0.85 -2.40
CA LEU A 141 -3.09 -1.12 -1.17
C LEU A 141 -2.36 -2.15 -0.30
N LEU A 142 -1.90 -3.26 -0.87
CA LEU A 142 -1.26 -4.32 -0.11
C LEU A 142 0.09 -3.86 0.48
N ALA A 143 0.82 -3.01 -0.25
CA ALA A 143 2.02 -2.36 0.25
C ALA A 143 1.70 -1.37 1.39
N TYR A 144 0.64 -0.57 1.24
CA TYR A 144 0.15 0.34 2.28
C TYR A 144 -0.24 -0.40 3.56
N MET A 145 -1.11 -1.41 3.44
CA MET A 145 -1.59 -2.21 4.58
C MET A 145 -0.44 -2.95 5.28
N SER A 146 0.51 -3.47 4.52
CA SER A 146 1.72 -4.07 5.09
C SER A 146 2.54 -3.08 5.90
N SER A 147 2.58 -1.81 5.48
CA SER A 147 3.33 -0.77 6.17
C SER A 147 2.63 -0.23 7.43
N THR A 148 1.31 -0.02 7.36
CA THR A 148 0.54 0.66 8.42
C THR A 148 -0.10 -0.30 9.43
N SER A 149 -0.55 -1.47 8.98
CA SER A 149 -1.36 -2.38 9.80
C SER A 149 -0.53 -3.50 10.43
N CYS A 150 0.66 -3.77 9.91
CA CYS A 150 1.48 -4.89 10.33
C CYS A 150 2.73 -4.41 11.06
N SER A 151 2.96 -4.95 12.27
CA SER A 151 4.27 -4.87 12.91
C SER A 151 5.07 -6.05 12.44
N PHE A 152 6.20 -5.73 11.81
CA PHE A 152 7.21 -6.69 11.45
C PHE A 152 8.39 -6.68 12.42
N THR A 153 8.18 -6.19 13.65
CA THR A 153 9.21 -6.30 14.68
C THR A 153 9.55 -7.75 14.96
N ARG A 154 10.77 -7.98 15.45
CA ARG A 154 11.30 -9.33 15.66
C ARG A 154 10.51 -10.15 16.69
N SER A 155 10.05 -9.52 17.77
CA SER A 155 9.34 -10.21 18.85
C SER A 155 7.89 -10.53 18.49
N ASN A 156 7.29 -9.79 17.54
CA ASN A 156 5.87 -9.89 17.26
C ASN A 156 5.57 -9.64 15.77
N PHE A 157 5.22 -10.70 15.06
CA PHE A 157 4.52 -10.61 13.78
C PHE A 157 3.03 -10.47 14.05
N GLN A 158 2.56 -9.24 14.24
CA GLN A 158 1.19 -9.00 14.67
C GLN A 158 0.62 -7.72 14.08
N TYR A 159 -0.70 -7.73 13.93
CA TYR A 159 -1.50 -6.55 13.70
C TYR A 159 -1.35 -5.56 14.86
N THR A 160 -0.92 -4.33 14.54
CA THR A 160 -0.45 -3.32 15.51
C THR A 160 -1.58 -2.63 16.24
N THR A 161 -2.74 -2.52 15.61
CA THR A 161 -3.76 -1.62 16.08
C THR A 161 -4.62 -2.24 17.18
N THR A 162 -4.96 -1.41 18.17
CA THR A 162 -5.88 -1.77 19.27
C THR A 162 -7.22 -1.10 19.14
N GLY A 163 -7.29 0.03 18.43
CA GLY A 163 -8.52 0.76 18.18
C GLY A 163 -9.50 -0.09 17.37
N THR A 164 -10.70 -0.29 17.92
CA THR A 164 -11.80 -1.00 17.25
C THR A 164 -12.12 -0.41 15.88
N VAL A 165 -12.05 0.92 15.77
CA VAL A 165 -12.32 1.64 14.52
C VAL A 165 -11.19 1.45 13.49
N ASP A 166 -9.93 1.26 13.91
CA ASP A 166 -8.83 0.99 12.96
C ASP A 166 -8.91 -0.44 12.44
N ILE A 167 -9.25 -1.39 13.32
CA ILE A 167 -9.52 -2.77 12.92
C ILE A 167 -10.66 -2.81 11.91
N LEU A 168 -11.74 -2.06 12.17
CA LEU A 168 -12.87 -1.98 11.26
C LEU A 168 -12.48 -1.36 9.92
N LEU A 169 -11.70 -0.27 9.92
CA LEU A 169 -11.20 0.36 8.69
C LEU A 169 -10.32 -0.61 7.90
N ASP A 170 -9.36 -1.26 8.56
CA ASP A 170 -8.42 -2.17 7.91
C ASP A 170 -9.14 -3.42 7.35
N LEU A 171 -10.15 -3.94 8.06
CA LEU A 171 -11.02 -5.01 7.57
C LEU A 171 -11.90 -4.56 6.40
N LEU A 172 -12.47 -3.35 6.46
CA LEU A 172 -13.29 -2.80 5.39
C LEU A 172 -12.45 -2.56 4.12
N ILE A 173 -11.24 -2.02 4.29
CA ILE A 173 -10.25 -1.85 3.22
C ILE A 173 -9.90 -3.21 2.61
N LEU A 174 -9.60 -4.21 3.44
CA LEU A 174 -9.27 -5.56 2.98
C LEU A 174 -10.45 -6.22 2.25
N LEU A 175 -11.66 -6.14 2.80
CA LEU A 175 -12.86 -6.70 2.19
C LEU A 175 -13.20 -6.02 0.86
N SER A 176 -12.95 -4.71 0.77
CA SER A 176 -13.14 -3.94 -0.47
C SER A 176 -12.27 -4.45 -1.62
N THR A 177 -11.14 -5.11 -1.35
CA THR A 177 -10.32 -5.75 -2.40
C THR A 177 -10.99 -6.93 -3.09
N LEU A 178 -11.91 -7.60 -2.40
CA LEU A 178 -12.62 -8.75 -2.96
C LEU A 178 -13.71 -8.31 -3.93
N ALA A 179 -14.23 -7.09 -3.81
CA ALA A 179 -15.29 -6.56 -4.67
C ALA A 179 -14.91 -6.50 -6.15
N PRO A 180 -13.77 -5.90 -6.57
CA PRO A 180 -13.38 -5.91 -7.99
C PRO A 180 -13.07 -7.33 -8.48
N ILE A 181 -12.50 -8.21 -7.64
CA ILE A 181 -12.23 -9.61 -8.00
C ILE A 181 -13.54 -10.36 -8.26
N ALA A 182 -14.53 -10.21 -7.37
CA ALA A 182 -15.85 -10.82 -7.54
C ALA A 182 -16.59 -10.26 -8.76
N GLY A 183 -16.48 -8.95 -9.01
CA GLY A 183 -17.03 -8.29 -10.19
C GLY A 183 -16.43 -8.81 -11.50
N MET A 184 -15.14 -9.19 -11.51
CA MET A 184 -14.51 -9.82 -12.67
C MET A 184 -15.03 -11.24 -12.94
N VAL A 185 -15.29 -12.02 -11.88
CA VAL A 185 -15.75 -13.42 -12.03
C VAL A 185 -17.22 -13.49 -12.44
N SER A 186 -18.04 -12.56 -11.96
CA SER A 186 -19.49 -12.59 -12.16
C SER A 186 -19.96 -11.94 -13.47
N ASP A 187 -19.10 -11.24 -14.20
CA ASP A 187 -19.42 -10.47 -15.43
C ASP A 187 -20.54 -9.42 -15.25
N VAL A 188 -21.03 -9.23 -14.02
CA VAL A 188 -22.08 -8.27 -13.65
C VAL A 188 -21.44 -6.92 -13.38
N ASN A 189 -21.71 -5.94 -14.25
CA ASN A 189 -21.41 -4.52 -14.05
C ASN A 189 -19.99 -4.24 -13.50
N PHE A 190 -18.99 -4.94 -14.03
CA PHE A 190 -17.57 -4.81 -13.63
C PHE A 190 -17.12 -3.35 -13.54
N ILE A 191 -17.52 -2.52 -14.52
CA ILE A 191 -17.18 -1.09 -14.57
C ILE A 191 -17.70 -0.33 -13.35
N VAL A 192 -18.96 -0.59 -12.95
CA VAL A 192 -19.60 0.12 -11.83
C VAL A 192 -18.90 -0.25 -10.51
N TRP A 193 -18.68 -1.54 -10.27
CA TRP A 193 -17.94 -2.02 -9.10
C TRP A 193 -16.51 -1.47 -9.04
N THR A 194 -15.86 -1.38 -10.19
CA THR A 194 -14.51 -0.85 -10.32
C THR A 194 -14.46 0.65 -9.99
N ILE A 195 -15.45 1.43 -10.44
CA ILE A 195 -15.55 2.86 -10.08
C ILE A 195 -15.77 3.03 -8.56
N TYR A 196 -16.64 2.24 -7.95
CA TYR A 196 -16.83 2.24 -6.50
C TYR A 196 -15.53 1.89 -5.77
N PHE A 197 -14.79 0.90 -6.26
CA PHE A 197 -13.51 0.51 -5.69
C PHE A 197 -12.47 1.64 -5.76
N ILE A 198 -12.31 2.27 -6.93
CA ILE A 198 -11.36 3.36 -7.17
C ILE A 198 -11.71 4.62 -6.37
N THR A 199 -12.98 4.83 -6.02
CA THR A 199 -13.41 6.02 -5.26
C THR A 199 -13.44 5.78 -3.76
N ALA A 200 -14.05 4.68 -3.31
CA ALA A 200 -14.21 4.39 -1.89
C ALA A 200 -12.88 4.03 -1.23
N LEU A 201 -12.03 3.24 -1.89
CA LEU A 201 -10.82 2.71 -1.28
C LEU A 201 -9.79 3.80 -0.94
N PRO A 202 -9.47 4.76 -1.84
CA PRO A 202 -8.60 5.89 -1.51
C PRO A 202 -9.14 6.77 -0.39
N VAL A 203 -10.47 6.96 -0.32
CA VAL A 203 -11.11 7.70 0.77
C VAL A 203 -10.93 6.96 2.10
N LEU A 204 -11.13 5.65 2.14
CA LEU A 204 -10.89 4.84 3.34
C LEU A 204 -9.42 4.91 3.79
N ILE A 205 -8.48 4.83 2.85
CA ILE A 205 -7.04 4.95 3.11
C ILE A 205 -6.70 6.35 3.66
N LEU A 206 -7.29 7.41 3.11
CA LEU A 206 -7.11 8.78 3.61
C LEU A 206 -7.63 8.91 5.04
N ILE A 207 -8.86 8.46 5.32
CA ILE A 207 -9.45 8.47 6.65
C ILE A 207 -8.54 7.72 7.64
N ARG A 208 -8.07 6.54 7.25
CA ARG A 208 -7.18 5.71 8.07
C ARG A 208 -5.84 6.38 8.33
N SER A 209 -5.24 7.01 7.32
CA SER A 209 -3.94 7.69 7.41
C SER A 209 -4.01 8.97 8.23
N TRP A 210 -5.07 9.76 8.06
CA TRP A 210 -5.33 10.95 8.87
C TRP A 210 -5.53 10.56 10.33
N ARG A 211 -6.33 9.52 10.58
CA ARG A 211 -6.57 9.06 11.94
C ARG A 211 -5.30 8.57 12.61
N GLU A 212 -4.45 7.82 11.92
CA GLU A 212 -3.17 7.38 12.47
C GLU A 212 -2.26 8.56 12.87
N LYS A 213 -2.27 9.63 12.08
CA LYS A 213 -1.45 10.82 12.33
C LYS A 213 -2.00 11.71 13.46
N TYR A 214 -3.29 12.01 13.42
CA TYR A 214 -3.92 13.00 14.31
C TYR A 214 -4.54 12.38 15.57
N LEU A 215 -4.91 11.10 15.51
CA LEU A 215 -5.55 10.36 16.60
C LEU A 215 -4.89 8.97 16.76
N PRO A 216 -3.57 8.91 17.05
CA PRO A 216 -2.84 7.65 17.10
C PRO A 216 -3.42 6.73 18.17
N SER A 217 -3.83 5.55 17.75
CA SER A 217 -4.26 4.49 18.66
C SER A 217 -3.08 3.95 19.47
N ALA A 218 -3.32 3.58 20.72
CA ALA A 218 -2.31 2.95 21.57
C ALA A 218 -1.79 1.65 20.91
N LYS A 219 -0.47 1.46 20.90
CA LYS A 219 0.13 0.23 20.38
C LYS A 219 -0.16 -0.95 21.31
N TYR A 220 -0.49 -2.10 20.72
CA TYR A 220 -0.72 -3.31 21.51
C TYR A 220 0.59 -3.91 22.02
N ASN A 221 0.75 -3.98 23.33
CA ASN A 221 1.90 -4.60 23.99
C ASN A 221 1.57 -5.94 24.68
N GLY A 222 0.35 -6.46 24.49
CA GLY A 222 -0.08 -7.73 25.09
C GLY A 222 0.35 -8.97 24.30
N PRO A 223 0.02 -10.18 24.78
CA PRO A 223 0.33 -11.42 24.07
C PRO A 223 -0.39 -11.48 22.72
N ALA A 224 0.31 -11.94 21.69
CA ALA A 224 -0.21 -12.01 20.32
C ALA A 224 -1.43 -12.95 20.26
N LYS A 225 -2.61 -12.37 19.99
CA LYS A 225 -3.82 -13.17 19.71
C LYS A 225 -3.71 -13.80 18.31
N PRO A 226 -4.19 -15.03 18.09
CA PRO A 226 -4.02 -15.73 16.82
C PRO A 226 -4.56 -14.96 15.60
N TRP A 227 -5.68 -14.25 15.73
CA TRP A 227 -6.22 -13.43 14.65
C TRP A 227 -5.31 -12.25 14.25
N ARG A 228 -4.52 -11.70 15.19
CA ARG A 228 -3.56 -10.62 14.92
C ARG A 228 -2.37 -11.11 14.09
N VAL A 229 -2.06 -12.39 14.17
CA VAL A 229 -1.02 -13.05 13.36
C VAL A 229 -1.60 -13.42 11.99
N ALA A 230 -2.85 -13.88 11.95
CA ALA A 230 -3.52 -14.31 10.72
C ALA A 230 -3.69 -13.17 9.69
N ILE A 231 -4.07 -11.96 10.12
CA ILE A 231 -4.32 -10.82 9.20
C ILE A 231 -3.08 -10.49 8.35
N PRO A 232 -1.88 -10.26 8.93
CA PRO A 232 -0.68 -10.05 8.13
C PRO A 232 -0.36 -11.21 7.17
N ILE A 233 -0.55 -12.48 7.58
CA ILE A 233 -0.36 -13.64 6.69
C ILE A 233 -1.30 -13.56 5.48
N ILE A 234 -2.57 -13.25 5.72
CA ILE A 234 -3.59 -13.10 4.67
C ILE A 234 -3.20 -11.98 3.71
N ILE A 235 -2.77 -10.82 4.22
CA ILE A 235 -2.30 -9.70 3.39
C ILE A 235 -1.12 -10.13 2.51
N PHE A 236 -0.13 -10.85 3.07
CA PHE A 236 1.00 -11.37 2.29
C PHE A 236 0.60 -12.37 1.22
N LEU A 237 -0.30 -13.30 1.54
CA LEU A 237 -0.78 -14.28 0.57
C LEU A 237 -1.51 -13.59 -0.58
N ILE A 238 -2.37 -12.62 -0.28
CA ILE A 238 -3.06 -11.82 -1.31
C ILE A 238 -2.04 -11.04 -2.15
N ALA A 239 -0.99 -10.49 -1.55
CA ALA A 239 0.09 -9.80 -2.28
C ALA A 239 0.81 -10.73 -3.25
N ILE A 240 1.23 -11.91 -2.78
CA ILE A 240 1.87 -12.92 -3.62
C ILE A 240 0.97 -13.32 -4.79
N ILE A 241 -0.31 -13.63 -4.51
CA ILE A 241 -1.30 -14.00 -5.53
C ILE A 241 -1.46 -12.87 -6.56
N THR A 242 -1.55 -11.62 -6.10
CA THR A 242 -1.70 -10.45 -6.99
C THR A 242 -0.50 -10.31 -7.94
N TYR A 243 0.72 -10.49 -7.43
CA TYR A 243 1.93 -10.48 -8.28
C TYR A 243 1.99 -11.65 -9.26
N ILE A 244 1.55 -12.84 -8.85
CA ILE A 244 1.46 -14.01 -9.75
C ILE A 244 0.48 -13.74 -10.89
N ILE A 245 -0.72 -13.23 -10.57
CA ILE A 245 -1.74 -12.87 -11.58
C ILE A 245 -1.18 -11.82 -12.53
N LEU A 246 -0.54 -10.76 -11.99
CA LEU A 246 0.12 -9.75 -12.81
C LEU A 246 1.17 -10.38 -13.75
N GLY A 247 1.99 -11.30 -13.25
CA GLY A 247 2.98 -12.02 -14.05
C GLY A 247 2.36 -12.84 -15.18
N ILE A 248 1.30 -13.60 -14.89
CA ILE A 248 0.56 -14.36 -15.90
C ILE A 248 -0.01 -13.42 -16.97
N CYS A 249 -0.62 -12.31 -16.55
CA CYS A 249 -1.17 -11.32 -17.47
C CYS A 249 -0.10 -10.71 -18.39
N VAL A 250 1.09 -10.41 -17.86
CA VAL A 250 2.22 -9.88 -18.66
C VAL A 250 2.80 -10.95 -19.59
N ILE A 251 3.00 -12.18 -19.13
CA ILE A 251 3.56 -13.28 -19.95
C ILE A 251 2.61 -13.64 -21.10
N THR A 252 1.32 -13.81 -20.80
CA THR A 252 0.30 -14.12 -21.83
C THR A 252 0.21 -13.01 -22.87
N HIS A 253 0.40 -11.75 -22.46
CA HIS A 253 0.50 -10.62 -23.39
C HIS A 253 1.73 -10.71 -24.31
N ILE A 254 2.91 -11.00 -23.75
CA ILE A 254 4.16 -11.15 -24.51
C ILE A 254 4.05 -12.32 -25.51
N GLN A 255 3.48 -13.46 -25.13
CA GLN A 255 3.30 -14.61 -26.02
C GLN A 255 2.37 -14.31 -27.19
N ARG A 256 1.28 -13.55 -26.97
CA ARG A 256 0.40 -13.10 -28.06
C ARG A 256 1.11 -12.17 -29.04
N LYS A 257 2.17 -11.48 -28.61
CA LYS A 257 2.99 -10.61 -29.47
C LYS A 257 3.89 -11.43 -30.39
N THR A 258 4.54 -12.47 -29.88
CA THR A 258 5.47 -13.29 -30.66
C THR A 258 4.78 -14.14 -31.72
N GLN A 259 3.53 -14.57 -31.51
CA GLN A 259 2.76 -15.34 -32.50
C GLN A 259 2.20 -14.50 -33.68
N LYS A 260 2.20 -13.17 -33.57
CA LYS A 260 1.65 -12.26 -34.60
C LYS A 260 2.74 -11.53 -35.40
N SER A 261 4.01 -11.83 -35.14
CA SER A 261 5.18 -11.31 -35.87
C SER A 261 5.77 -12.40 -36.74
#